data_AF-A0A6P8I6C6-F1
#
_entry.id   AF-A0A6P8I6C6-F1
#
_cell.length_a   1.000
_cell.length_b   1.000
_cell.length_c   1.000
_cell.angle_alpha   90.00
_cell.angle_beta   90.00
_cell.angle_gamma   90.00
#
_symmetry.space_group_name_H-M   'P 1'
#
loop_
_entity.id
_entity.type
_entity.pdbx_description
1 polymer ?
#
loop_
_entity_poly.entity_id
_entity_poly.type
_entity_poly.pdbx_seq_one_letter_code
_entity_poly.pdbx_strand_id
1 'polypeptide(L)'
;MRKTYWRFSYLWRKNMAFMIDNLSSEWQAVDATIDPTSEGYKEFLICHRCPVDDNKKDFKYSASIISDDSKPAELLLHGAKGRDPLHGIQRPLLKVKDNEIIGMDVCGERCEKKQ
;
A
#
# COMPACT_ATOMS: atom_id res chain seq x y z
N MET A 1 -25.73 7.53 -27.84
CA MET A 1 -24.44 7.83 -27.19
C MET A 1 -23.98 6.62 -26.40
N ARG A 2 -22.99 5.87 -26.89
CA ARG A 2 -22.43 4.70 -26.19
C ARG A 2 -21.30 5.17 -25.28
N LYS A 3 -21.51 5.11 -23.96
CA LYS A 3 -20.48 5.39 -22.94
C LYS A 3 -19.50 4.21 -22.89
N THR A 4 -18.25 4.47 -23.25
CA THR A 4 -17.12 3.54 -23.24
C THR A 4 -16.69 3.25 -21.79
N TYR A 5 -17.28 2.23 -21.17
CA TYR A 5 -16.86 1.68 -19.88
C TYR A 5 -16.01 0.41 -20.07
N TRP A 6 -14.88 0.49 -20.77
CA TRP A 6 -14.01 -0.69 -20.98
C TRP A 6 -12.52 -0.38 -20.96
N ARG A 7 -12.11 0.67 -20.23
CA ARG A 7 -10.69 1.06 -20.14
C ARG A 7 -10.11 1.11 -18.72
N PHE A 8 -10.84 0.62 -17.72
CA PHE A 8 -10.32 0.47 -16.36
C PHE A 8 -9.84 -0.96 -16.07
N SER A 9 -10.49 -2.02 -16.55
CA SER A 9 -10.22 -3.40 -16.12
C SER A 9 -8.84 -4.00 -16.47
N TYR A 10 -8.10 -3.46 -17.44
CA TYR A 10 -6.80 -4.03 -17.86
C TYR A 10 -5.57 -3.50 -17.09
N LEU A 11 -5.70 -2.38 -16.39
CA LEU A 11 -4.66 -1.89 -15.47
C LEU A 11 -4.72 -2.60 -14.10
N TRP A 12 -5.85 -3.26 -13.81
CA TRP A 12 -6.22 -3.75 -12.48
C TRP A 12 -5.63 -5.12 -12.14
N ARG A 13 -5.52 -6.04 -13.10
CA ARG A 13 -4.87 -7.34 -12.87
C ARG A 13 -3.34 -7.27 -12.73
N LYS A 14 -2.71 -6.19 -13.20
CA LYS A 14 -1.26 -6.00 -13.05
C LYS A 14 -0.87 -5.45 -11.68
N ASN A 15 -1.74 -4.67 -11.04
CA ASN A 15 -1.41 -4.01 -9.77
C ASN A 15 -1.47 -4.98 -8.57
N MET A 16 -2.39 -5.94 -8.56
CA MET A 16 -2.48 -6.97 -7.50
C MET A 16 -1.35 -8.01 -7.57
N ALA A 17 -1.03 -8.48 -8.78
CA ALA A 17 0.15 -9.32 -9.00
C ALA A 17 1.43 -8.56 -8.65
N PHE A 18 1.49 -7.25 -8.91
CA PHE A 18 2.61 -6.40 -8.50
C PHE A 18 2.74 -6.29 -6.98
N MET A 19 1.65 -6.09 -6.23
CA MET A 19 1.76 -6.00 -4.76
C MET A 19 2.13 -7.34 -4.13
N ILE A 20 1.51 -8.45 -4.54
CA ILE A 20 1.82 -9.77 -3.96
C ILE A 20 3.20 -10.29 -4.43
N ASP A 21 3.65 -10.02 -5.66
CA ASP A 21 5.00 -10.43 -6.12
C ASP A 21 6.14 -9.54 -5.59
N ASN A 22 5.83 -8.35 -5.09
CA ASN A 22 6.78 -7.38 -4.52
C ASN A 22 6.69 -7.24 -3.00
N LEU A 23 5.74 -7.89 -2.35
CA LEU A 23 5.71 -8.01 -0.89
C LEU A 23 6.28 -9.38 -0.50
N SER A 24 6.96 -9.47 0.64
CA SER A 24 7.58 -10.71 1.10
C SER A 24 6.55 -11.85 1.23
N SER A 25 6.99 -13.11 1.33
CA SER A 25 6.12 -14.28 1.57
C SER A 25 5.28 -14.21 2.86
N GLU A 26 5.52 -13.18 3.67
CA GLU A 26 4.84 -12.86 4.91
C GLU A 26 3.49 -12.19 4.67
N TRP A 27 3.15 -11.80 3.44
CA TRP A 27 1.87 -11.16 3.13
C TRP A 27 0.84 -12.16 2.61
N GLN A 28 -0.43 -11.91 2.92
CA GLN A 28 -1.56 -12.68 2.43
C GLN A 28 -2.68 -11.76 1.93
N ALA A 29 -3.38 -12.18 0.89
CA ALA A 29 -4.59 -11.51 0.45
C ALA A 29 -5.71 -11.72 1.48
N VAL A 30 -6.50 -10.67 1.73
CA VAL A 30 -7.65 -10.70 2.65
C VAL A 30 -8.89 -10.16 1.93
N ASP A 31 -10.06 -10.35 2.54
CA ASP A 31 -11.34 -9.95 1.96
C ASP A 31 -11.42 -8.42 1.78
N ALA A 32 -11.64 -7.99 0.54
CA ALA A 32 -11.80 -6.59 0.17
C ALA A 32 -13.27 -6.13 0.10
N THR A 33 -14.23 -7.01 0.39
CA THR A 33 -15.67 -6.67 0.39
C THR A 33 -16.11 -5.89 1.64
N ILE A 34 -15.32 -5.95 2.70
CA ILE A 34 -15.53 -5.20 3.95
C ILE A 34 -14.95 -3.80 3.80
N ASP A 35 -15.60 -2.78 4.37
CA ASP A 35 -15.07 -1.42 4.39
C ASP A 35 -13.68 -1.39 5.07
N PRO A 36 -12.62 -0.93 4.39
CA PRO A 36 -11.28 -0.87 4.97
C PRO A 36 -11.23 0.03 6.21
N THR A 37 -12.04 1.08 6.26
CA THR A 37 -12.03 2.03 7.39
C THR A 37 -12.55 1.40 8.67
N SER A 38 -13.52 0.47 8.59
CA SER A 38 -13.98 -0.29 9.76
C SER A 38 -12.93 -1.29 10.29
N GLU A 39 -11.98 -1.67 9.46
CA GLU A 39 -10.88 -2.59 9.79
C GLU A 39 -9.60 -1.85 10.26
N GLY A 40 -9.70 -0.53 10.49
CA GLY A 40 -8.62 0.29 11.03
C GLY A 40 -7.65 0.84 9.99
N TYR A 41 -7.97 0.73 8.69
CA TYR A 41 -7.19 1.37 7.64
C TYR A 41 -7.45 2.88 7.62
N LYS A 42 -6.38 3.64 7.36
CA LYS A 42 -6.43 5.09 7.19
C LYS A 42 -5.79 5.49 5.88
N GLU A 43 -6.26 6.58 5.29
CA GLU A 43 -5.66 7.13 4.09
C GLU A 43 -4.42 7.96 4.45
N PHE A 44 -3.29 7.61 3.84
CA PHE A 44 -2.03 8.31 4.02
C PHE A 44 -1.65 9.01 2.72
N LEU A 45 -1.18 10.25 2.81
CA LEU A 45 -0.51 10.92 1.71
C LEU A 45 0.99 10.63 1.80
N ILE A 46 1.52 9.85 0.86
CA ILE A 46 2.95 9.56 0.79
C ILE A 46 3.69 10.77 0.18
N CYS A 47 4.51 11.44 0.99
CA CYS A 47 5.27 12.63 0.60
C CYS A 47 6.66 12.28 0.07
N HIS A 48 7.35 11.36 0.74
CA HIS A 48 8.72 10.96 0.39
C HIS A 48 8.89 9.45 0.48
N ARG A 49 9.79 8.91 -0.34
CA ARG A 49 10.12 7.48 -0.42
C ARG A 49 11.63 7.34 -0.46
N CYS A 50 12.21 6.60 0.49
CA CYS A 50 13.65 6.41 0.58
C CYS A 50 13.96 4.94 0.84
N PRO A 51 14.75 4.26 -0.01
CA PRO A 51 15.31 2.96 0.35
C PRO A 51 16.28 3.15 1.54
N VAL A 52 16.19 2.26 2.51
CA VAL A 52 16.99 2.31 3.76
C VAL A 52 18.28 1.50 3.62
N ASP A 53 18.32 0.55 2.70
CA ASP A 53 19.46 -0.31 2.45
C ASP A 53 19.86 -0.36 0.97
N ASP A 54 21.13 -0.69 0.70
CA ASP A 54 21.66 -0.82 -0.66
C ASP A 54 20.99 -1.97 -1.44
N ASN A 55 20.44 -2.96 -0.71
CA ASN A 55 19.69 -4.07 -1.30
C ASN A 55 18.24 -3.70 -1.63
N LYS A 56 17.79 -2.48 -1.27
CA LYS A 56 16.44 -1.96 -1.49
C LYS A 56 15.35 -2.91 -0.98
N LYS A 57 15.60 -3.58 0.13
CA LYS A 57 14.63 -4.43 0.81
C LYS A 57 13.75 -3.61 1.72
N ASP A 58 14.30 -2.54 2.31
CA ASP A 58 13.57 -1.75 3.29
C ASP A 58 13.31 -0.36 2.73
N PHE A 59 12.06 0.08 2.79
CA PHE A 59 11.65 1.41 2.34
C PHE A 59 11.04 2.19 3.49
N LYS A 60 11.56 3.40 3.68
CA LYS A 60 11.02 4.40 4.59
C LYS A 60 10.17 5.40 3.81
N TYR A 61 8.97 5.63 4.30
CA TYR A 61 8.02 6.57 3.74
C TYR A 61 7.76 7.68 4.74
N SER A 62 7.77 8.92 4.29
CA SER A 62 7.20 10.03 5.05
C SER A 62 5.76 10.19 4.60
N ALA A 63 4.81 10.06 5.52
CA ALA A 63 3.39 10.03 5.22
C ALA A 63 2.59 10.90 6.19
N SER A 64 1.67 11.72 5.68
CA SER A 64 0.73 12.47 6.53
C SER A 64 -0.65 11.82 6.48
N ILE A 65 -1.31 11.72 7.63
CA ILE A 65 -2.70 11.26 7.70
C ILE A 65 -3.57 12.43 7.22
N ILE A 66 -4.43 12.20 6.24
CA ILE A 66 -5.17 13.31 5.60
C ILE A 66 -6.18 13.98 6.54
N SER A 67 -6.61 13.26 7.59
CA SER A 67 -7.51 13.78 8.61
C SER A 67 -6.82 14.47 9.79
N ASP A 68 -5.49 14.62 9.76
CA ASP A 68 -4.72 15.16 10.88
C ASP A 68 -3.55 16.04 10.36
N ASP A 69 -3.53 17.31 10.76
CA ASP A 69 -2.46 18.27 10.42
C ASP A 69 -1.15 18.00 11.19
N SER A 70 -1.03 16.82 11.79
CA SER A 70 0.16 16.38 12.50
C SER A 70 1.35 16.21 11.55
N LYS A 71 2.55 16.29 12.16
CA LYS A 71 3.82 16.12 11.43
C LYS A 71 3.80 14.79 10.66
N PRO A 72 4.40 14.73 9.46
CA PRO A 72 4.46 13.50 8.68
C PRO A 72 5.07 12.38 9.53
N ALA A 73 4.35 11.26 9.61
CA ALA A 73 4.80 10.03 10.23
C ALA A 73 5.82 9.33 9.34
N GLU A 74 6.77 8.66 9.97
CA GLU A 74 7.73 7.81 9.28
C GLU A 74 7.22 6.37 9.31
N LEU A 75 6.92 5.81 8.14
CA LEU A 75 6.41 4.47 7.97
C LEU A 75 7.46 3.58 7.34
N LEU A 76 7.48 2.30 7.72
CA LEU A 76 8.40 1.31 7.17
C LEU A 76 7.64 0.20 6.44
N LEU A 77 8.19 -0.22 5.30
CA LEU A 77 7.72 -1.38 4.55
C LEU A 77 8.90 -2.17 3.98
N HIS A 78 8.80 -3.49 4.12
CA HIS A 78 9.77 -4.43 3.58
C HIS A 78 9.31 -4.88 2.19
N GLY A 79 9.99 -4.37 1.16
CA GLY A 79 9.79 -4.72 -0.23
C GLY A 79 10.63 -5.93 -0.65
N ALA A 80 9.99 -6.84 -1.37
CA ALA A 80 10.68 -7.93 -2.04
C ALA A 80 11.36 -7.44 -3.33
N LYS A 81 12.49 -8.10 -3.68
CA LYS A 81 13.18 -7.94 -4.97
C LYS A 81 13.72 -6.53 -5.28
N GLY A 82 14.00 -5.72 -4.26
CA GLY A 82 14.71 -4.45 -4.47
C GLY A 82 13.86 -3.33 -5.09
N ARG A 83 12.53 -3.45 -5.05
CA ARG A 83 11.59 -2.51 -5.69
C ARG A 83 10.69 -1.84 -4.65
N ASP A 84 10.41 -0.55 -4.85
CA ASP A 84 9.47 0.23 -4.02
C ASP A 84 8.07 -0.41 -4.06
N PRO A 85 7.56 -0.97 -2.96
CA PRO A 85 6.26 -1.63 -2.95
C PRO A 85 5.09 -0.67 -3.24
N LEU A 86 5.27 0.63 -2.97
CA LEU A 86 4.27 1.66 -3.23
C LEU A 86 4.58 2.45 -4.51
N HIS A 87 5.38 1.90 -5.42
CA HIS A 87 5.71 2.57 -6.67
C HIS A 87 4.43 2.99 -7.43
N GLY A 88 4.32 4.28 -7.78
CA GLY A 88 3.13 4.83 -8.43
C GLY A 88 1.90 5.05 -7.52
N ILE A 89 1.95 4.68 -6.23
CA ILE A 89 0.81 4.81 -5.30
C ILE A 89 1.03 5.98 -4.35
N GLN A 90 0.29 7.08 -4.53
CA GLN A 90 0.47 8.30 -3.72
C GLN A 90 -0.43 8.34 -2.48
N ARG A 91 -1.63 7.76 -2.57
CA ARG A 91 -2.66 7.78 -1.50
C ARG A 91 -3.17 6.36 -1.19
N PRO A 92 -2.34 5.48 -0.62
CA PRO A 92 -2.80 4.17 -0.19
C PRO A 92 -3.67 4.26 1.07
N LEU A 93 -4.59 3.32 1.22
CA LEU A 93 -5.19 2.99 2.51
C LEU A 93 -4.28 2.00 3.21
N LEU A 94 -3.75 2.39 4.37
CA LEU A 94 -2.78 1.58 5.12
C LEU A 94 -3.29 1.32 6.53
N LYS A 95 -3.02 0.10 7.00
CA LYS A 95 -3.15 -0.29 8.40
C LYS A 95 -1.75 -0.32 8.99
N VAL A 96 -1.51 0.56 9.96
CA VAL A 96 -0.19 0.80 10.55
C VAL A 96 -0.24 0.43 12.02
N LYS A 97 0.78 -0.30 12.48
CA LYS A 97 1.00 -0.62 13.89
C LYS A 97 2.47 -0.42 14.20
N ASP A 98 2.79 0.32 15.26
CA ASP A 98 4.17 0.58 15.69
C ASP A 98 5.07 1.14 14.57
N ASN A 99 4.54 2.07 13.74
CA ASN A 99 5.17 2.65 12.54
C ASN A 99 5.46 1.67 11.40
N GLU A 100 5.02 0.43 11.52
CA GLU A 100 5.13 -0.59 10.50
C GLU A 100 3.81 -0.75 9.75
N ILE A 101 3.89 -0.83 8.43
CA ILE A 101 2.72 -1.11 7.60
C ILE A 101 2.43 -2.61 7.68
N ILE A 102 1.30 -2.96 8.30
CA ILE A 102 0.85 -4.34 8.49
C ILE A 102 -0.30 -4.72 7.56
N GLY A 103 -0.93 -3.75 6.92
CA GLY A 103 -2.01 -3.97 5.95
C GLY A 103 -2.07 -2.86 4.92
N MET A 104 -2.48 -3.22 3.70
CA MET A 104 -2.65 -2.27 2.60
C MET A 104 -3.90 -2.61 1.78
N ASP A 105 -4.67 -1.58 1.45
CA ASP A 105 -5.78 -1.62 0.51
C ASP A 105 -5.48 -0.63 -0.63
N VAL A 106 -5.39 -1.18 -1.85
CA VAL A 106 -5.10 -0.40 -3.05
C VAL A 106 -6.05 -0.85 -4.15
N CYS A 107 -6.88 0.09 -4.61
CA CYS A 107 -7.80 -0.11 -5.73
C CYS A 107 -8.80 -1.29 -5.53
N GLY A 108 -9.25 -1.51 -4.30
CA GLY A 108 -10.24 -2.56 -3.98
C GLY A 108 -9.62 -3.96 -3.81
N GLU A 109 -8.30 -4.02 -3.67
CA GLU A 109 -7.57 -5.22 -3.36
C GLU A 109 -6.86 -5.04 -2.02
N ARG A 110 -6.96 -6.04 -1.13
CA ARG A 110 -6.47 -5.94 0.24
C ARG A 110 -5.50 -7.05 0.59
N CYS A 111 -4.43 -6.69 1.29
CA CYS A 111 -3.48 -7.62 1.86
C CYS A 111 -3.05 -7.21 3.27
N GLU A 112 -2.67 -8.19 4.07
CA GLU A 112 -2.13 -8.01 5.42
C GLU A 112 -0.93 -8.94 5.65
N LYS A 113 -0.05 -8.58 6.58
CA LYS A 113 0.98 -9.50 7.08
C LYS A 113 0.34 -10.67 7.81
N LYS A 114 0.86 -11.88 7.58
CA LYS A 114 0.54 -13.09 8.34
C LYS A 114 0.90 -12.82 9.80
N GLN A 115 -0.08 -13.01 10.67
CA GLN A 115 0.10 -12.94 12.13
C GLN A 115 0.79 -14.21 12.64
#